data_AF-A0A2G9Y5K5-F1
#
_entry.id   AF-A0A2G9Y5K5-F1
#
_cell.length_a   1.000
_cell.length_b   1.000
_cell.length_c   1.000
_cell.angle_alpha   90.00
_cell.angle_beta   90.00
_cell.angle_gamma   90.00
#
_symmetry.space_group_name_H-M   'P 1'
#
loop_
_entity.id
_entity.type
_entity.pdbx_description
1 polymer ?
#
loop_
_entity_poly.entity_id
_entity_poly.type
_entity_poly.pdbx_seq_one_letter_code
_entity_poly.pdbx_strand_id
1 'polypeptide(L)'
;MNKDLKEFLESFNAQKVEYMIVGGIAVAYYGYPRYTGDIDIWVKKSQDNAKKIISAVNAFGYAGIDLTVEELTKDNMVFQFGVEPNRIDVITDVDGLSYDEAEKNKKKAHLEDVETFIISLDDLKKNKKACSRHKDLEDLENLP
;
A
#
# COMPACT_ATOMS: atom_id res chain seq x y z
N MET A 1 0.26 -16.10 -1.09
CA MET A 1 -0.49 -14.91 -0.64
C MET A 1 -1.77 -15.44 -0.04
N ASN A 2 -2.27 -14.84 1.03
CA ASN A 2 -3.57 -15.26 1.57
C ASN A 2 -4.70 -14.84 0.63
N LYS A 3 -5.73 -15.68 0.53
CA LYS A 3 -6.97 -15.43 -0.20
C LYS A 3 -7.59 -14.06 0.12
N ASP A 4 -7.61 -13.65 1.38
CA ASP A 4 -8.21 -12.38 1.81
C ASP A 4 -7.45 -11.18 1.22
N LEU A 5 -6.12 -11.25 1.18
CA LEU A 5 -5.30 -10.20 0.58
C LEU A 5 -5.52 -10.12 -0.94
N LYS A 6 -5.61 -11.28 -1.60
CA LYS A 6 -5.95 -11.35 -3.01
C LYS A 6 -7.30 -10.68 -3.30
N GLU A 7 -8.35 -11.09 -2.61
CA GLU A 7 -9.71 -10.57 -2.79
C GLU A 7 -9.79 -9.07 -2.47
N PHE A 8 -8.99 -8.57 -1.52
CA PHE A 8 -8.91 -7.14 -1.21
C PHE A 8 -8.31 -6.34 -2.37
N LEU A 9 -7.18 -6.79 -2.92
CA LEU A 9 -6.55 -6.15 -4.07
C LEU A 9 -7.44 -6.21 -5.32
N GLU A 10 -8.12 -7.34 -5.55
CA GLU A 10 -9.11 -7.49 -6.62
C GLU A 10 -10.28 -6.51 -6.45
N SER A 11 -10.76 -6.29 -5.21
CA SER A 11 -11.80 -5.29 -4.92
C SER A 11 -11.32 -3.87 -5.22
N PHE A 12 -10.09 -3.52 -4.83
CA PHE A 12 -9.48 -2.22 -5.13
C PHE A 12 -9.35 -2.00 -6.65
N ASN A 13 -8.93 -3.04 -7.37
CA ASN A 13 -8.82 -3.01 -8.83
C ASN A 13 -10.18 -2.84 -9.50
N ALA A 14 -11.20 -3.59 -9.06
CA ALA A 14 -12.56 -3.52 -9.60
C ALA A 14 -13.17 -2.11 -9.45
N GLN A 15 -12.88 -1.44 -8.32
CA GLN A 15 -13.32 -0.06 -8.07
C GLN A 15 -12.39 1.01 -8.65
N LYS A 16 -11.30 0.62 -9.33
CA LYS A 16 -10.30 1.52 -9.91
C LYS A 16 -9.74 2.51 -8.89
N VAL A 17 -9.45 1.99 -7.68
CA VAL A 17 -8.78 2.75 -6.63
C VAL A 17 -7.40 3.16 -7.11
N GLU A 18 -7.04 4.41 -6.88
CA GLU A 18 -5.68 4.93 -7.08
C GLU A 18 -4.85 4.58 -5.83
N TYR A 19 -4.08 3.50 -5.95
CA TYR A 19 -3.18 3.01 -4.90
C TYR A 19 -1.85 2.52 -5.48
N MET A 20 -0.89 2.29 -4.58
CA MET A 20 0.30 1.48 -4.86
C MET A 20 0.77 0.79 -3.57
N ILE A 21 1.36 -0.38 -3.73
CA ILE A 21 1.94 -1.18 -2.64
C ILE A 21 3.31 -0.61 -2.29
N VAL A 22 3.58 -0.49 -1.00
CA VAL A 22 4.85 0.01 -0.45
C VAL A 22 5.38 -0.96 0.62
N GLY A 23 6.34 -0.51 1.43
CA GLY A 23 6.71 -1.21 2.66
C GLY A 23 7.41 -2.55 2.45
N GLY A 24 7.12 -3.51 3.34
CA GLY A 24 7.84 -4.78 3.41
C GLY A 24 7.71 -5.64 2.15
N ILE A 25 6.50 -5.71 1.61
CA ILE A 25 6.18 -6.44 0.38
C ILE A 25 6.94 -5.85 -0.83
N ALA A 26 7.05 -4.52 -0.92
CA ALA A 26 7.82 -3.88 -1.99
C ALA A 26 9.31 -4.22 -1.93
N VAL A 27 9.88 -4.31 -0.72
CA VAL A 27 11.27 -4.75 -0.55
C VAL A 27 11.48 -6.19 -1.02
N ALA A 28 10.58 -7.10 -0.62
CA ALA A 28 10.61 -8.50 -1.07
C ALA A 28 10.48 -8.62 -2.59
N TYR A 29 9.59 -7.82 -3.20
CA TYR A 29 9.37 -7.81 -4.64
C TYR A 29 10.64 -7.43 -5.44
N TYR A 30 11.41 -6.46 -4.96
CA TYR A 30 12.64 -6.02 -5.64
C TYR A 30 13.87 -6.89 -5.37
N GLY A 31 13.71 -8.01 -4.66
CA GLY A 31 14.74 -9.05 -4.57
C GLY A 31 15.48 -9.14 -3.25
N TYR A 32 15.04 -8.43 -2.20
CA TYR A 32 15.53 -8.65 -0.84
C TYR A 32 14.47 -9.39 -0.01
N PRO A 33 14.63 -10.71 0.26
CA PRO A 33 13.65 -11.47 1.02
C PRO A 33 13.36 -10.82 2.37
N ARG A 34 12.11 -10.41 2.56
CA ARG A 34 11.68 -9.73 3.77
C ARG A 34 10.43 -10.38 4.34
N TYR A 35 10.55 -10.87 5.58
CA TYR A 35 9.40 -11.34 6.32
C TYR A 35 8.61 -10.13 6.85
N THR A 36 7.34 -10.07 6.47
CA THR A 36 6.39 -9.03 6.88
C THR A 36 5.03 -9.69 7.13
N GLY A 37 4.33 -9.26 8.17
CA GLY A 37 3.03 -9.80 8.57
C GLY A 37 1.84 -9.02 7.99
N ASP A 38 2.15 -8.07 7.13
CA ASP A 38 1.29 -7.00 6.68
C ASP A 38 1.60 -6.58 5.25
N ILE A 39 0.61 -6.01 4.59
CA ILE A 39 0.78 -5.24 3.36
C ILE A 39 0.50 -3.77 3.63
N ASP A 40 1.38 -2.90 3.14
CA ASP A 40 1.18 -1.46 3.16
C ASP A 40 0.65 -0.99 1.79
N ILE A 41 -0.57 -0.45 1.78
CA ILE A 41 -1.25 0.06 0.58
C ILE A 41 -1.34 1.58 0.70
N TRP A 42 -0.51 2.28 -0.05
CA TRP A 42 -0.53 3.74 -0.11
C TRP A 42 -1.58 4.22 -1.10
N VAL A 43 -2.56 5.00 -0.63
CA VAL A 43 -3.69 5.51 -1.43
C VAL A 43 -3.57 7.01 -1.72
N LYS A 44 -4.08 7.42 -2.88
CA LYS A 44 -4.16 8.84 -3.23
C LYS A 44 -5.20 9.55 -2.37
N LYS A 45 -4.81 10.67 -1.75
CA LYS A 45 -5.71 11.58 -1.04
C LYS A 45 -6.54 12.40 -2.03
N SER A 46 -7.72 11.92 -2.35
CA SER A 46 -8.72 12.71 -3.09
C SER A 46 -10.13 12.27 -2.70
N GLN A 47 -11.11 13.16 -2.79
CA GLN A 47 -12.50 12.81 -2.46
C GLN A 47 -13.03 11.69 -3.36
N ASP A 48 -12.66 11.70 -4.64
CA ASP A 48 -13.09 10.67 -5.59
C ASP A 48 -12.44 9.32 -5.28
N ASN A 49 -11.15 9.31 -4.95
CA ASN A 49 -10.48 8.07 -4.57
C ASN A 49 -10.98 7.54 -3.22
N ALA A 50 -11.22 8.42 -2.24
CA ALA A 50 -11.81 8.05 -0.96
C ALA A 50 -13.15 7.33 -1.10
N LYS A 51 -14.04 7.82 -1.99
CA LYS A 51 -15.31 7.14 -2.30
C LYS A 51 -15.10 5.74 -2.90
N LYS A 52 -14.13 5.59 -3.81
CA LYS A 52 -13.78 4.28 -4.40
C LYS A 52 -13.24 3.33 -3.34
N ILE A 53 -12.39 3.81 -2.43
CA ILE A 53 -11.83 3.02 -1.32
C ILE A 53 -12.97 2.53 -0.42
N ILE A 54 -13.87 3.41 0.02
CA ILE A 54 -15.02 3.04 0.84
C ILE A 54 -15.87 1.98 0.12
N SER A 55 -16.13 2.17 -1.18
CA SER A 55 -16.86 1.19 -1.99
C SER A 55 -16.14 -0.16 -2.08
N ALA A 56 -14.81 -0.16 -2.21
CA ALA A 56 -14.00 -1.38 -2.30
C ALA A 56 -13.96 -2.14 -0.97
N VAL A 57 -13.78 -1.41 0.14
CA VAL A 57 -13.77 -1.97 1.50
C VAL A 57 -15.14 -2.55 1.86
N ASN A 58 -16.23 -1.86 1.51
CA ASN A 58 -17.59 -2.36 1.70
C ASN A 58 -17.86 -3.60 0.85
N ALA A 59 -17.43 -3.62 -0.42
CA ALA A 59 -17.59 -4.76 -1.31
C ALA A 59 -16.80 -5.99 -0.86
N PHE A 60 -15.65 -5.78 -0.22
CA PHE A 60 -14.84 -6.85 0.36
C PHE A 60 -15.49 -7.48 1.60
N GLY A 61 -16.35 -6.76 2.32
CA GLY A 61 -17.07 -7.25 3.50
C GLY A 61 -16.72 -6.56 4.82
N TYR A 62 -15.94 -5.47 4.77
CA TYR A 62 -15.63 -4.63 5.93
C TYR A 62 -16.62 -3.46 6.11
N ALA A 63 -17.91 -3.69 5.82
CA ALA A 63 -18.96 -2.66 5.93
C ALA A 63 -19.21 -2.13 7.36
N GLY A 64 -18.49 -2.65 8.37
CA GLY A 64 -18.56 -2.22 9.76
C GLY A 64 -17.44 -1.25 10.19
N ILE A 65 -16.55 -0.85 9.28
CA ILE A 65 -15.53 0.16 9.56
C ILE A 65 -16.06 1.51 9.06
N ASP A 66 -16.20 2.48 9.98
CA ASP A 66 -16.60 3.86 9.68
C ASP A 66 -15.46 4.61 8.96
N LEU A 67 -15.10 4.15 7.75
CA LEU A 67 -14.24 4.93 6.87
C LEU A 67 -15.01 6.13 6.35
N THR A 68 -14.54 7.32 6.67
CA THR A 68 -15.10 8.54 6.11
C THR A 68 -14.23 9.09 4.98
N VAL A 69 -14.87 9.80 4.05
CA VAL A 69 -14.15 10.55 3.00
C VAL A 69 -13.18 11.55 3.64
N GLU A 70 -13.57 12.16 4.76
CA GLU A 70 -12.74 13.13 5.46
C GLU A 70 -11.42 12.51 5.94
N GLU A 71 -11.48 11.37 6.62
CA GLU A 71 -10.28 10.70 7.14
C GLU A 71 -9.36 10.22 6.01
N LEU A 72 -9.90 9.67 4.93
CA LEU A 72 -9.10 9.24 3.77
C LEU A 72 -8.45 10.41 2.99
N THR A 73 -8.79 11.65 3.34
CA THR A 73 -8.18 12.86 2.78
C THR A 73 -7.27 13.58 3.77
N LYS A 74 -7.16 13.11 5.02
CA LYS A 74 -6.25 13.65 6.04
C LYS A 74 -4.84 13.11 5.86
N ASP A 75 -3.89 13.87 6.37
CA ASP A 75 -2.48 13.47 6.38
C ASP A 75 -2.21 12.43 7.48
N ASN A 76 -1.31 11.50 7.20
CA ASN A 76 -0.77 10.49 8.13
C ASN A 76 -1.83 9.58 8.75
N MET A 77 -2.87 9.23 8.00
CA MET A 77 -3.87 8.26 8.43
C MET A 77 -3.45 6.84 8.07
N VAL A 78 -3.76 5.91 8.97
CA VAL A 78 -3.55 4.46 8.82
C VAL A 78 -4.83 3.76 9.20
N PHE A 79 -5.37 2.94 8.29
CA PHE A 79 -6.54 2.10 8.52
C PHE A 79 -6.12 0.65 8.41
N GLN A 80 -6.32 -0.11 9.49
CA GLN A 80 -5.86 -1.48 9.59
C GLN A 80 -7.02 -2.45 9.46
N PHE A 81 -6.83 -3.48 8.64
CA PHE A 81 -7.81 -4.55 8.42
C PHE A 81 -7.16 -5.90 8.70
N GLY A 82 -7.88 -6.78 9.38
CA GLY A 82 -7.38 -8.10 9.76
C GLY A 82 -6.27 -8.05 10.82
N VAL A 83 -5.46 -9.12 10.86
CA VAL A 83 -4.35 -9.31 11.82
C VAL A 83 -3.19 -10.01 11.12
N GLU A 84 -1.99 -9.93 11.70
CA GLU A 84 -0.83 -10.66 11.19
C GLU A 84 -1.08 -12.19 11.14
N PRO A 85 -0.55 -12.90 10.13
CA PRO A 85 0.37 -12.45 9.09
C PRO A 85 -0.31 -11.91 7.81
N ASN A 86 -1.59 -11.57 7.88
CA ASN A 86 -2.38 -11.11 6.72
C ASN A 86 -3.00 -9.73 6.95
N ARG A 87 -2.34 -8.88 7.74
CA ARG A 87 -2.83 -7.53 8.03
C ARG A 87 -2.75 -6.67 6.77
N ILE A 88 -3.73 -5.80 6.58
CA ILE A 88 -3.75 -4.83 5.48
C ILE A 88 -3.76 -3.45 6.11
N ASP A 89 -2.74 -2.66 5.82
CA ASP A 89 -2.61 -1.29 6.28
C ASP A 89 -2.83 -0.35 5.08
N VAL A 90 -3.97 0.36 5.07
CA VAL A 90 -4.24 1.42 4.09
C VAL A 90 -3.74 2.73 4.65
N ILE A 91 -2.77 3.35 3.97
CA ILE A 91 -2.08 4.55 4.45
C ILE A 91 -2.23 5.70 3.46
N THR A 92 -2.31 6.93 3.96
CA THR A 92 -2.46 8.13 3.11
C THR A 92 -1.14 8.80 2.76
N ASP A 93 -0.08 8.52 3.53
CA ASP A 93 1.22 9.18 3.43
C ASP A 93 2.37 8.21 3.66
N VAL A 94 3.50 8.54 3.06
CA VAL A 94 4.78 7.87 3.25
C VAL A 94 5.87 8.93 3.37
N ASP A 95 6.92 8.66 4.13
CA ASP A 95 8.02 9.62 4.28
C ASP A 95 8.79 9.84 2.98
N GLY A 96 9.16 11.09 2.71
CA GLY A 96 10.09 11.45 1.64
C GLY A 96 9.53 11.47 0.21
N LEU A 97 8.23 11.27 0.02
CA LEU A 97 7.59 11.28 -1.30
C LEU A 97 6.17 11.86 -1.27
N SER A 98 5.77 12.51 -2.35
CA SER A 98 4.35 12.78 -2.62
C SER A 98 3.74 11.70 -3.52
N TYR A 99 2.43 11.45 -3.37
CA TYR A 99 1.73 10.44 -4.16
C TYR A 99 1.82 10.76 -5.67
N ASP A 100 1.64 12.02 -6.05
CA ASP A 100 1.65 12.45 -7.46
C ASP A 100 3.02 12.27 -8.14
N GLU A 101 4.12 12.37 -7.38
CA GLU A 101 5.47 12.06 -7.88
C GLU A 101 5.65 10.56 -8.06
N ALA A 102 5.32 9.77 -7.04
CA ALA A 102 5.48 8.31 -7.06
C ALA A 102 4.54 7.65 -8.10
N GLU A 103 3.35 8.22 -8.32
CA GLU A 103 2.36 7.72 -9.28
C GLU A 103 2.91 7.70 -10.71
N LYS A 104 3.74 8.68 -11.07
CA LYS A 104 4.38 8.74 -12.39
C LYS A 104 5.38 7.62 -12.61
N ASN A 105 5.95 7.09 -11.54
CA ASN A 105 7.02 6.09 -11.57
C ASN A 105 6.55 4.68 -11.18
N LYS A 106 5.34 4.56 -10.61
CA LYS A 106 4.79 3.29 -10.11
C LYS A 106 4.86 2.20 -11.18
N LYS A 107 5.15 0.98 -10.75
CA LYS A 107 5.28 -0.17 -11.63
C LYS A 107 4.02 -1.02 -11.55
N LYS A 108 3.58 -1.53 -12.70
CA LYS A 108 2.69 -2.69 -12.69
C LYS A 108 3.46 -3.86 -12.10
N ALA A 109 2.83 -4.57 -11.18
CA ALA A 109 3.37 -5.75 -10.54
C ALA A 109 2.34 -6.88 -10.58
N HIS A 110 2.83 -8.10 -10.44
CA HIS A 110 1.99 -9.26 -10.17
C HIS A 110 2.39 -9.78 -8.80
N LEU A 111 1.47 -9.67 -7.84
CA LEU A 111 1.61 -10.40 -6.58
C LEU A 111 0.83 -11.70 -6.74
N GLU A 112 1.58 -12.78 -6.93
CA GLU A 112 1.07 -14.07 -7.40
C GLU A 112 0.30 -13.92 -8.72
N ASP A 113 -1.02 -14.05 -8.70
CA ASP A 113 -1.89 -13.98 -9.88
C ASP A 113 -2.76 -12.70 -9.95
N VAL A 114 -2.50 -11.72 -9.07
CA VAL A 114 -3.22 -10.44 -9.06
C VAL A 114 -2.37 -9.32 -9.70
N GLU A 115 -2.86 -8.69 -10.77
CA GLU A 115 -2.26 -7.46 -11.30
C GLU A 115 -2.46 -6.33 -10.28
N THR A 116 -1.40 -5.61 -9.95
CA THR A 116 -1.43 -4.52 -8.97
C THR A 116 -0.41 -3.44 -9.34
N PHE A 117 -0.32 -2.40 -8.52
CA PHE A 117 0.67 -1.35 -8.64
C PHE A 117 1.59 -1.36 -7.42
N ILE A 118 2.88 -1.19 -7.66
CA ILE A 118 3.92 -1.14 -6.62
C ILE A 118 4.77 0.10 -6.80
N ILE A 119 5.26 0.68 -5.71
CA ILE A 119 6.22 1.79 -5.73
C ILE A 119 7.45 1.42 -6.57
N SER A 120 8.04 2.39 -7.28
CA SER A 120 9.28 2.16 -8.03
C SER A 120 10.45 1.83 -7.09
N LEU A 121 11.47 1.11 -7.58
CA LEU A 121 12.66 0.81 -6.77
C LEU A 121 13.37 2.08 -6.29
N ASP A 122 13.52 3.07 -7.15
CA ASP A 122 14.17 4.35 -6.81
C ASP A 122 13.38 5.11 -5.75
N ASP A 123 12.06 5.13 -5.85
CA ASP A 123 11.20 5.80 -4.87
C ASP A 123 11.13 5.00 -3.57
N LEU A 124 11.14 3.67 -3.61
CA LEU A 124 11.27 2.83 -2.42
C LEU A 124 12.56 3.17 -1.65
N LYS A 125 13.70 3.30 -2.35
CA LYS A 125 14.96 3.71 -1.73
C LYS A 125 14.87 5.12 -1.12
N LYS A 126 14.23 6.07 -1.80
CA LYS A 126 14.02 7.42 -1.22
C LYS A 126 13.17 7.34 0.05
N ASN A 127 12.08 6.58 0.03
CA ASN A 127 11.19 6.41 1.18
C ASN A 127 11.93 5.78 2.37
N LYS A 128 12.64 4.67 2.16
CA LYS A 128 13.40 4.00 3.23
C LYS A 128 14.48 4.90 3.84
N LYS A 129 15.12 5.73 3.01
CA LYS A 129 16.12 6.71 3.48
C LYS A 129 15.49 7.80 4.33
N ALA A 130 14.25 8.20 4.04
CA ALA A 130 13.53 9.20 4.80
C ALA A 130 13.03 8.65 6.16
N CYS A 131 12.46 7.43 6.18
CA CYS A 131 11.93 6.83 7.42
C CYS A 131 12.99 6.61 8.51
N SER A 132 14.27 6.40 8.14
CA SER A 132 15.44 6.29 9.04
C SER A 132 15.31 5.27 10.19
N ARG A 133 14.35 4.33 10.13
CA ARG A 133 14.25 3.22 11.09
C ARG A 133 15.38 2.23 10.81
N HIS A 134 15.91 1.58 11.84
CA HIS A 134 17.01 0.61 11.68
C HIS A 134 16.74 -0.45 10.59
N LYS A 135 15.53 -1.00 10.56
CA LYS A 135 15.12 -1.97 9.54
C LYS A 135 15.07 -1.38 8.12
N ASP A 136 14.74 -0.09 7.99
CA ASP A 136 14.69 0.56 6.68
C ASP A 136 16.09 0.85 6.13
N LEU A 137 17.06 1.13 7.00
CA LEU A 137 18.47 1.23 6.63
C LEU A 137 19.03 -0.11 6.16
N GLU A 138 18.67 -1.20 6.84
CA GLU A 138 19.04 -2.56 6.43
C GLU A 138 18.44 -2.92 5.05
N ASP A 139 17.19 -2.54 4.78
CA ASP A 139 16.60 -2.76 3.46
C ASP A 139 17.39 -2.03 2.36
N LEU A 140 17.78 -0.77 2.62
CA LEU A 140 18.51 0.04 1.66
C LEU A 140 19.84 -0.57 1.23
N GLU A 141 20.55 -1.19 2.17
CA GLU A 141 21.83 -1.84 1.91
C GLU A 141 21.69 -3.09 1.03
N ASN A 142 20.53 -3.75 1.07
CA ASN A 142 20.29 -5.01 0.37
C ASN A 142 19.48 -4.87 -0.93
N LEU A 143 18.84 -3.72 -1.16
CA LEU A 143 18.13 -3.43 -2.41
C LEU A 143 19.11 -3.20 -3.57
N PRO A 144 18.86 -3.75 -4.77
CA PRO A 144 19.76 -3.65 -5.93
C PRO A 144 19.89 -2.21 -6.44
#